data_AF-A0A6N7X3P8-F1
#
_entry.id   AF-A0A6N7X3P8-F1
#
_cell.length_a   1.000
_cell.length_b   1.000
_cell.length_c   1.000
_cell.angle_alpha   90.00
_cell.angle_beta   90.00
_cell.angle_gamma   90.00
#
_symmetry.space_group_name_H-M   'P 1'
#
loop_
_entity.id
_entity.type
_entity.pdbx_description
1 polymer ?
#
loop_
_entity_poly.entity_id
_entity_poly.type
_entity_poly.pdbx_seq_one_letter_code
_entity_poly.pdbx_strand_id
1 'polypeptide(L)' 'MFINIGADYPDTSRLTVVIWGENRDDTTEDIVDSLLGKEVVAFGSPYEYNGAAQIEIMDPSELLTYEEFQELRANQ' A
#
# COMPACT_ATOMS: atom_id res chain seq x y z
N MET A 1 8.64 -6.26 -1.36
CA MET A 1 8.25 -5.72 -0.05
C MET A 1 6.75 -5.91 0.12
N PHE A 2 6.25 -5.98 1.35
CA PHE A 2 4.81 -5.99 1.59
C PHE A 2 4.45 -5.13 2.80
N ILE A 3 3.24 -4.57 2.79
CA ILE A 3 2.67 -3.77 3.88
C ILE A 3 1.32 -4.39 4.23
N ASN A 4 1.07 -4.65 5.51
CA ASN A 4 -0.21 -5.15 5.98
C ASN A 4 -1.08 -4.00 6.46
N ILE A 5 -2.34 -3.98 6.03
CA ILE A 5 -3.36 -2.99 6.40
C ILE A 5 -4.49 -3.71 7.13
N GLY A 6 -4.90 -3.14 8.26
CA GLY A 6 -6.04 -3.59 9.08
C GLY A 6 -5.73 -4.72 10.07
N ALA A 7 -4.86 -5.67 9.73
CA ALA A 7 -4.42 -6.75 10.62
C ALA A 7 -3.01 -7.26 10.24
N ASP A 8 -2.29 -7.83 11.20
CA ASP A 8 -0.96 -8.40 10.96
C ASP A 8 -1.02 -9.82 10.36
N TYR A 9 0.06 -10.22 9.68
CA TYR A 9 0.26 -11.62 9.33
C TYR A 9 0.30 -12.50 10.60
N PRO A 10 -0.34 -13.69 10.64
CA PRO A 10 -0.94 -14.43 9.52
C PRO A 10 -2.43 -14.21 9.27
N ASP A 11 -3.09 -13.23 9.90
CA ASP A 11 -4.55 -13.01 9.75
C ASP A 11 -4.95 -12.75 8.29
N THR A 12 -5.90 -13.53 7.76
CA THR A 12 -6.38 -13.42 6.38
C THR A 12 -7.38 -12.29 6.16
N SER A 13 -7.89 -11.66 7.22
CA SER A 13 -8.72 -10.45 7.09
C SER A 13 -7.93 -9.18 6.78
N ARG A 14 -6.59 -9.28 6.68
CA ARG A 14 -5.73 -8.16 6.26
C ARG A 14 -5.85 -7.90 4.76
N LEU A 15 -5.58 -6.66 4.38
CA LEU A 15 -5.18 -6.31 3.02
C LEU A 15 -3.65 -6.23 2.97
N THR A 16 -3.02 -6.89 2.01
CA THR A 16 -1.57 -6.81 1.81
C THR A 16 -1.25 -6.01 0.55
N VAL A 17 -0.54 -4.88 0.70
CA VAL A 17 0.07 -4.17 -0.42
C VAL A 17 1.37 -4.87 -0.78
N VAL A 18 1.56 -5.24 -2.03
CA VAL A 18 2.73 -5.97 -2.53
C VAL A 18 3.49 -5.09 -3.51
N ILE A 19 4.80 -4.99 -3.32
CA ILE A 19 5.74 -4.32 -4.22
C ILE A 19 6.82 -5.33 -4.63
N TRP A 20 6.89 -5.67 -5.91
CA TRP A 20 7.88 -6.61 -6.42
C TRP A 20 9.28 -6.00 -6.49
N GLY A 21 10.31 -6.86 -6.53
CA GLY A 21 11.70 -6.44 -6.43
C GLY A 21 12.13 -5.42 -7.49
N GLU A 22 11.56 -5.49 -8.69
CA GLU A 22 11.81 -4.54 -9.78
C GLU A 22 11.29 -3.12 -9.52
N ASN A 23 10.28 -2.97 -8.65
CA ASN A 23 9.65 -1.70 -8.29
C ASN A 23 10.06 -1.23 -6.87
N ARG A 24 10.91 -2.02 -6.20
CA ARG A 24 11.29 -1.78 -4.80
C ARG A 24 12.28 -0.64 -4.64
N ASP A 25 13.17 -0.44 -5.61
CA ASP A 25 14.16 0.63 -5.53
C ASP A 25 13.50 2.02 -5.58
N ASP A 26 12.34 2.13 -6.23
CA ASP A 26 11.53 3.34 -6.22
C ASP A 26 10.71 3.49 -4.93
N THR A 27 10.37 2.37 -4.26
CA THR A 27 9.61 2.37 -3.01
C THR A 27 10.53 2.20 -1.79
N THR A 28 11.05 3.32 -1.29
CA THR A 28 12.05 3.32 -0.19
C THR A 28 11.45 2.97 1.18
N GLU A 29 12.30 2.57 2.13
CA GLU A 29 11.91 2.37 3.54
C GLU A 29 11.29 3.64 4.16
N ASP A 30 11.72 4.82 3.71
CA ASP A 30 11.17 6.11 4.17
C ASP A 30 9.67 6.23 3.89
N ILE A 31 9.21 5.71 2.75
CA ILE A 31 7.78 5.72 2.40
C ILE A 31 7.01 4.83 3.36
N VAL A 32 7.51 3.63 3.65
CA VAL A 32 6.85 2.69 4.58
C VAL A 32 6.73 3.30 5.97
N ASP A 33 7.82 3.88 6.49
CA ASP A 33 7.83 4.51 7.81
C ASP A 33 6.87 5.71 7.87
N SER A 34 6.74 6.47 6.79
CA SER A 34 5.81 7.60 6.72
C SER A 34 4.33 7.20 6.79
N LEU A 35 3.99 5.94 6.50
CA LEU A 35 2.62 5.42 6.41
C LEU A 35 2.18 4.68 7.68
N LEU A 36 3.12 4.31 8.57
CA LEU A 36 2.81 3.54 9.78
C LEU A 36 1.78 4.25 10.67
N GLY A 37 0.70 3.53 11.01
CA GLY A 37 -0.37 4.03 11.87
C GLY A 37 -1.32 5.04 11.22
N LYS A 38 -1.16 5.33 9.91
CA LYS A 38 -2.04 6.24 9.18
C LYS A 38 -3.12 5.49 8.41
N GLU A 39 -4.19 6.21 8.07
CA GLU A 39 -5.13 5.78 7.04
C GLU A 39 -4.53 6.04 5.66
N VAL A 40 -4.60 5.05 4.78
CA VAL A 40 -3.94 5.07 3.46
C VAL A 40 -4.92 4.75 2.34
N VAL A 41 -4.59 5.22 1.14
CA VAL A 41 -5.29 4.93 -0.11
C VAL A 41 -4.28 4.24 -1.03
N ALA A 42 -4.64 3.04 -1.50
CA ALA A 42 -3.83 2.26 -2.43
C ALA A 42 -4.53 2.13 -3.78
N PHE A 43 -3.81 2.41 -4.86
CA PHE A 43 -4.20 2.18 -6.25
C PHE A 43 -3.35 1.05 -6.80
N GLY A 44 -3.92 0.14 -7.56
CA GLY A 44 -3.16 -1.00 -8.04
C GLY A 44 -4.03 -2.15 -8.50
N SER A 45 -3.38 -3.30 -8.74
CA SER A 45 -4.04 -4.50 -9.24
C SER A 45 -4.44 -5.42 -8.09
N PRO A 46 -5.74 -5.60 -7.80
CA PRO A 46 -6.18 -6.47 -6.71
C PRO A 46 -6.12 -7.95 -7.13
N TYR A 47 -5.71 -8.82 -6.20
CA TYR A 47 -5.72 -10.27 -6.36
C TYR A 47 -5.77 -11.00 -5.01
N GLU A 48 -6.13 -12.28 -5.01
CA GLU A 48 -6.12 -13.11 -3.80
C GLU A 48 -4.86 -13.98 -3.76
N TYR A 49 -4.26 -14.13 -2.57
CA TYR A 49 -3.18 -15.07 -2.32
C TYR A 49 -3.34 -15.73 -0.95
N ASN A 50 -3.42 -17.07 -0.94
CA ASN A 50 -3.63 -17.87 0.27
C ASN A 50 -4.80 -17.37 1.15
N GLY A 51 -5.90 -16.95 0.52
CA GLY A 51 -7.11 -16.47 1.20
C GLY A 51 -7.04 -15.05 1.76
N ALA A 52 -5.93 -14.33 1.58
CA ALA A 52 -5.82 -12.92 1.91
C ALA A 52 -5.97 -12.04 0.65
N ALA A 53 -6.64 -10.90 0.80
CA ALA A 53 -6.72 -9.89 -0.24
C ALA A 53 -5.37 -9.20 -0.38
N GLN A 54 -4.91 -9.04 -1.63
CA GLN A 54 -3.69 -8.32 -1.95
C GLN A 54 -3.96 -7.26 -3.01
N ILE A 55 -3.11 -6.23 -3.02
CA ILE A 55 -3.03 -5.25 -4.09
C ILE A 55 -1.58 -5.07 -4.48
N GLU A 56 -1.27 -5.27 -5.75
CA GLU A 56 0.04 -5.00 -6.32
C GLU A 56 0.12 -3.54 -6.78
N ILE A 57 1.20 -2.86 -6.38
CA ILE A 57 1.55 -1.53 -6.86
C ILE A 57 2.88 -1.58 -7.61
N MET A 58 3.03 -0.72 -8.60
CA MET A 58 4.23 -0.59 -9.43
C MET A 58 4.97 0.72 -9.17
N ASP A 59 4.30 1.76 -8.66
CA ASP A 59 4.89 3.06 -8.37
C ASP A 59 4.51 3.52 -6.94
N PRO A 60 5.44 4.14 -6.18
CA PRO A 60 5.14 4.60 -4.83
C PRO A 60 4.00 5.62 -4.74
N SER A 61 3.77 6.42 -5.79
CA SER A 61 2.66 7.39 -5.85
C SER A 61 1.28 6.73 -5.86
N GLU A 62 1.22 5.42 -6.11
CA GLU A 62 0.01 4.62 -6.00
C GLU A 62 -0.36 4.29 -4.54
N LEU A 63 0.49 4.63 -3.58
CA LEU A 63 0.25 4.47 -2.16
C LEU A 63 0.39 5.81 -1.44
N LEU A 64 -0.72 6.34 -0.94
CA LEU A 64 -0.80 7.66 -0.33
C LEU A 64 -1.39 7.56 1.07
N THR A 65 -1.07 8.51 1.93
CA THR A 65 -1.93 8.80 3.08
C THR A 65 -3.28 9.34 2.60
N TYR A 66 -4.32 9.15 3.41
CA TYR A 66 -5.63 9.73 3.10
C TYR A 66 -5.59 11.26 3.01
N GLU A 67 -4.73 11.91 3.80
CA GLU A 67 -4.51 13.36 3.76
C GLU A 67 -3.96 13.81 2.40
N GLU A 68 -2.87 13.20 1.93
CA GLU A 68 -2.29 13.48 0.60
C GLU A 68 -3.31 13.25 -0.52
N PHE A 69 -4.11 12.18 -0.42
CA PHE A 69 -5.18 11.91 -1.39
C PHE A 69 -6.22 13.05 -1.44
N GLN A 70 -6.62 13.61 -0.30
CA GLN A 70 -7.56 14.74 -0.27
C GLN A 70 -6.95 16.00 -0.87
N GLU A 71 -5.68 16.30 -0.58
CA GLU A 71 -4.97 17.45 -1.14
C GLU A 71 -4.87 17.35 -2.67
N LEU A 72 -4.53 16.18 -3.21
CA LEU A 72 -4.48 15.96 -4.65
C LEU A 72 -5.85 16.14 -5.30
N ARG A 73 -6.92 15.68 -4.64
CA ARG A 73 -8.31 15.82 -5.14
C ARG A 73 -8.82 17.26 -5.09
N ALA A 74 -8.36 18.07 -4.14
CA ALA A 74 -8.75 19.47 -4.03
C ALA A 74 -8.09 20.38 -5.09
N ASN A 75 -6.98 19.93 -5.68
CA ASN A 75 -6.18 20.68 -6.65
C ASN A 75 -6.43 20.27 -8.12
N GLN A 76 -7.48 19.49 -8.39
CA GLN A 76 -7.94 19.07 -9.72
C GLN A 76 -9.15 19.91 -10.17
#